data_AF-A0A967JY66-F1
#
_entry.id   AF-A0A967JY66-F1
#
_cell.length_a   1.000
_cell.length_b   1.000
_cell.length_c   1.000
_cell.angle_alpha   90.00
_cell.angle_beta   90.00
_cell.angle_gamma   90.00
#
_symmetry.space_group_name_H-M   'P 1'
#
loop_
_entity.id
_entity.type
_entity.pdbx_description
1 polymer ?
#
loop_
_entity_poly.entity_id
_entity_poly.type
_entity_poly.pdbx_seq_one_letter_code
_entity_poly.pdbx_strand_id
1 'polypeptide(L)'
;MGDAATPILPDFTSQSASAYKANLDAGFAVLDRLAWAFAPHEQATPDMTVRLEAGAVFDGANLTEVAAQSTGTITAPAADPRIDRVVIDRASGSVSVVTGIEDPAPSPPAIPSAKVPVAQVALTTATTEITNAEITDERDFTNLGTGSGANQVPTNADVATFASGTRMLFQQTSAPTGWTKQTADNDKALRIVSGAAGSGGATAFSAVFGAGKTTGAHTLTTSEIASHSHNQRGYATPANAGGVAPWGQENPINDNNLDTTGSTGGGGSHDHTLSLDLQYVDVIIASKD
;
A
#
# COMPACT_ATOMS: atom_id res chain seq x y z
N MET A 1 -44.31 -17.85 3.55
CA MET A 1 -44.23 -16.64 4.39
C MET A 1 -45.65 -16.35 4.86
N GLY A 2 -45.98 -16.72 6.09
CA GLY A 2 -47.29 -16.35 6.66
C GLY A 2 -47.30 -14.84 6.83
N ASP A 3 -48.38 -14.18 6.40
CA ASP A 3 -48.54 -12.74 6.47
C ASP A 3 -48.14 -12.22 7.86
N ALA A 4 -47.24 -11.24 7.89
CA ALA A 4 -46.87 -10.56 9.13
C ALA A 4 -48.13 -9.87 9.68
N ALA A 5 -48.77 -10.50 10.67
CA ALA A 5 -49.84 -9.85 11.42
C ALA A 5 -49.28 -8.56 12.01
N THR A 6 -49.99 -7.44 11.82
CA THR A 6 -49.60 -6.14 12.39
C THR A 6 -49.35 -6.32 13.89
N PRO A 7 -48.13 -6.07 14.41
CA PRO A 7 -47.83 -6.34 15.81
C PRO A 7 -48.70 -5.46 16.71
N ILE A 8 -49.53 -6.07 17.55
CA ILE A 8 -50.30 -5.38 18.60
C ILE A 8 -49.51 -5.54 19.90
N LEU A 9 -49.20 -4.41 20.56
CA LEU A 9 -48.50 -4.46 21.85
C LEU A 9 -49.37 -5.18 22.89
N PRO A 10 -48.80 -6.10 23.69
CA PRO A 10 -49.52 -6.72 24.81
C PRO A 10 -49.92 -5.65 25.84
N ASP A 11 -51.22 -5.60 26.18
CA ASP A 11 -51.77 -4.71 27.21
C ASP A 11 -52.71 -5.49 28.12
N PHE A 12 -52.22 -5.80 29.33
CA PHE A 12 -52.98 -6.58 30.30
C PHE A 12 -54.20 -5.84 30.88
N THR A 13 -54.33 -4.53 30.65
CA THR A 13 -55.41 -3.69 31.19
C THR A 13 -56.61 -3.61 30.26
N SER A 14 -56.42 -3.76 28.95
CA SER A 14 -57.48 -3.60 27.94
C SER A 14 -57.76 -4.86 27.12
N GLN A 15 -56.85 -5.85 27.14
CA GLN A 15 -56.99 -7.08 26.36
C GLN A 15 -57.56 -8.22 27.20
N SER A 16 -58.27 -9.14 26.55
CA SER A 16 -58.62 -10.42 27.19
C SER A 16 -57.35 -11.25 27.45
N ALA A 17 -57.40 -12.18 28.40
CA ALA A 17 -56.26 -13.04 28.71
C ALA A 17 -55.76 -13.85 27.49
N SER A 18 -56.68 -14.29 26.61
CA SER A 18 -56.31 -15.00 25.38
C SER A 18 -55.65 -14.08 24.36
N ALA A 19 -56.16 -12.85 24.19
CA ALA A 19 -55.58 -11.86 23.28
C ALA A 19 -54.20 -11.39 23.77
N TYR A 20 -54.06 -11.14 25.07
CA TYR A 20 -52.78 -10.77 25.69
C TYR A 20 -51.71 -11.84 25.45
N LYS A 21 -52.05 -13.12 25.66
CA LYS A 21 -51.11 -14.23 25.45
C LYS A 21 -50.76 -14.41 23.97
N ALA A 22 -51.74 -14.33 23.07
CA ALA A 22 -51.50 -14.38 21.63
C ALA A 22 -50.63 -13.20 21.15
N ASN A 23 -50.81 -12.00 21.70
CA ASN A 23 -50.01 -10.83 21.37
C ASN A 23 -48.57 -10.92 21.91
N LEU A 24 -48.36 -11.56 23.06
CA LEU A 24 -47.02 -11.88 23.55
C LEU A 24 -46.30 -12.84 22.60
N ASP A 25 -46.94 -13.95 22.24
CA ASP A 25 -46.37 -14.93 21.31
C ASP A 25 -46.09 -14.32 19.94
N ALA A 26 -47.02 -13.50 19.41
CA ALA A 26 -46.84 -12.78 18.15
C ALA A 26 -45.71 -11.73 18.23
N GLY A 27 -45.58 -11.02 19.36
CA GLY A 27 -44.49 -10.08 19.60
C GLY A 27 -43.13 -10.77 19.61
N PHE A 28 -43.01 -11.89 20.30
CA PHE A 28 -41.79 -12.71 20.31
C PHE A 28 -41.48 -13.32 18.93
N ALA A 29 -42.49 -13.73 18.16
CA ALA A 29 -42.29 -14.21 16.80
C ALA A 29 -41.73 -13.14 15.85
N VAL A 30 -42.04 -11.86 16.07
CA VAL A 30 -41.44 -10.74 15.32
C VAL A 30 -40.01 -10.48 15.78
N LEU A 31 -39.75 -10.61 17.08
CA LEU A 31 -38.40 -10.47 17.65
C LEU A 31 -37.48 -11.63 17.26
N ASP A 32 -38.02 -12.80 16.92
CA ASP A 32 -37.26 -14.01 16.57
C ASP A 32 -36.24 -13.75 15.45
N ARG A 33 -36.66 -13.04 14.41
CA ARG A 33 -35.79 -12.69 13.28
C ARG A 33 -34.68 -11.69 13.60
N LEU A 34 -34.75 -10.99 14.74
CA LEU A 34 -33.79 -9.94 15.13
C LEU A 34 -32.96 -10.34 16.36
N ALA A 35 -33.62 -10.78 17.42
CA ALA A 35 -33.01 -11.13 18.70
C ALA A 35 -32.49 -12.57 18.76
N TRP A 36 -33.18 -13.51 18.09
CA TRP A 36 -32.81 -14.94 18.08
C TRP A 36 -32.02 -15.38 16.85
N ALA A 37 -31.79 -14.47 15.89
CA ALA A 37 -30.95 -14.75 14.73
C ALA A 37 -29.59 -15.35 15.15
N PHE A 38 -29.32 -16.58 14.69
CA PHE A 38 -28.11 -17.35 15.00
C PHE A 38 -27.82 -17.50 16.50
N ALA A 39 -28.83 -17.45 17.38
CA ALA A 39 -28.61 -17.58 18.82
C ALA A 39 -27.99 -18.95 19.15
N PRO A 40 -26.86 -18.99 19.86
CA PRO A 40 -26.21 -20.24 20.23
C PRO A 40 -26.85 -20.82 21.51
N HIS A 41 -27.04 -22.13 21.55
CA HIS A 41 -27.48 -22.85 22.74
C HIS A 41 -27.09 -24.34 22.66
N GLU A 42 -27.24 -25.06 23.77
CA GLU A 42 -27.05 -26.51 23.83
C GLU A 42 -28.08 -27.27 22.96
N GLN A 43 -27.73 -28.49 22.54
CA GLN A 43 -28.69 -29.37 21.90
C GLN A 43 -29.83 -29.78 22.85
N ALA A 44 -31.00 -30.12 22.30
CA ALA A 44 -32.13 -30.62 23.11
C ALA A 44 -31.77 -31.87 23.95
N THR A 45 -30.81 -32.66 23.46
CA THR A 45 -30.05 -33.62 24.26
C THR A 45 -28.58 -33.21 24.14
N PRO A 46 -27.96 -32.67 25.21
CA PRO A 46 -26.58 -32.18 25.14
C PRO A 46 -25.63 -33.22 24.56
N ASP A 47 -24.75 -32.75 23.68
CA ASP A 47 -23.69 -33.53 23.05
C ASP A 47 -22.49 -32.62 22.76
N MET A 48 -21.48 -33.10 22.03
CA MET A 48 -20.30 -32.31 21.68
C MET A 48 -20.52 -31.37 20.47
N THR A 49 -21.73 -30.81 20.31
CA THR A 49 -22.05 -29.80 19.30
C THR A 49 -22.79 -28.61 19.91
N VAL A 50 -22.76 -27.47 19.21
CA VAL A 50 -23.55 -26.28 19.57
C VAL A 50 -24.64 -26.08 18.53
N ARG A 51 -25.85 -25.80 18.99
CA ARG A 51 -27.00 -25.47 18.15
C ARG A 51 -27.05 -23.96 17.94
N LEU A 52 -27.19 -23.55 16.68
CA LEU A 52 -27.53 -22.18 16.30
C LEU A 52 -28.95 -22.17 15.76
N GLU A 53 -29.74 -21.21 16.23
CA GLU A 53 -31.07 -20.97 15.67
C GLU A 53 -31.01 -20.42 14.25
N ALA A 54 -32.16 -20.44 13.57
CA ALA A 54 -32.30 -19.87 12.24
C ALA A 54 -31.93 -18.36 12.26
N GLY A 55 -31.50 -17.86 11.11
CA GLY A 55 -31.13 -16.46 10.95
C GLY A 55 -31.23 -16.05 9.49
N ALA A 56 -30.75 -14.86 9.17
CA ALA A 56 -30.69 -14.40 7.79
C ALA A 56 -29.42 -13.59 7.54
N VAL A 57 -28.97 -13.58 6.29
CA VAL A 57 -27.81 -12.80 5.83
C VAL A 57 -28.26 -11.86 4.72
N PHE A 58 -28.01 -10.56 4.91
CA PHE A 58 -28.32 -9.53 3.92
C PHE A 58 -27.06 -9.08 3.16
N ASP A 59 -26.95 -9.34 1.86
CA ASP A 59 -25.74 -9.02 1.08
C ASP A 59 -25.63 -7.56 0.60
N GLY A 60 -26.57 -6.70 1.01
CA GLY A 60 -26.72 -5.34 0.51
C GLY A 60 -27.81 -5.19 -0.56
N ALA A 61 -28.30 -6.29 -1.13
CA ALA A 61 -29.38 -6.31 -2.11
C ALA A 61 -30.47 -7.37 -1.79
N ASN A 62 -30.07 -8.54 -1.32
CA ASN A 62 -30.93 -9.69 -1.05
C ASN A 62 -30.79 -10.14 0.41
N LEU A 63 -31.93 -10.44 1.03
CA LEU A 63 -31.99 -11.13 2.32
C LEU A 63 -32.09 -12.64 2.06
N THR A 64 -31.08 -13.39 2.49
CA THR A 64 -31.03 -14.84 2.38
C THR A 64 -31.33 -15.47 3.73
N GLU A 65 -32.43 -16.22 3.81
CA GLU A 65 -32.79 -16.98 5.00
C GLU A 65 -31.84 -18.17 5.18
N VAL A 66 -31.41 -18.39 6.41
CA VAL A 66 -30.51 -19.47 6.82
C VAL A 66 -31.22 -20.31 7.87
N ALA A 67 -31.42 -21.58 7.59
CA ALA A 67 -32.06 -22.50 8.53
C ALA A 67 -31.22 -22.66 9.82
N ALA A 68 -31.84 -23.16 10.89
CA ALA A 68 -31.12 -23.54 12.10
C ALA A 68 -30.05 -24.60 11.77
N GLN A 69 -28.90 -24.50 12.43
CA GLN A 69 -27.73 -25.31 12.12
C GLN A 69 -27.10 -25.85 13.40
N SER A 70 -26.32 -26.92 13.28
CA SER A 70 -25.46 -27.40 14.36
C SER A 70 -24.01 -27.35 13.90
N THR A 71 -23.10 -27.07 14.83
CA THR A 71 -21.67 -27.18 14.52
C THR A 71 -21.30 -28.61 14.14
N GLY A 72 -20.14 -28.78 13.50
CA GLY A 72 -19.47 -30.08 13.54
C GLY A 72 -19.15 -30.48 14.99
N THR A 73 -18.89 -31.77 15.21
CA THR A 73 -18.47 -32.28 16.53
C THR A 73 -17.19 -31.59 16.99
N ILE A 74 -17.25 -31.01 18.19
CA ILE A 74 -16.14 -30.36 18.85
C ILE A 74 -15.41 -31.42 19.67
N THR A 75 -14.15 -31.69 19.34
CA THR A 75 -13.37 -32.70 20.06
C THR A 75 -12.94 -32.15 21.42
N ALA A 76 -13.20 -32.87 22.51
CA ALA A 76 -12.73 -32.47 23.84
C ALA A 76 -11.21 -32.31 23.90
N PRO A 77 -10.69 -31.35 24.68
CA PRO A 77 -9.26 -31.22 24.88
C PRO A 77 -8.69 -32.37 25.72
N ALA A 78 -7.41 -32.66 25.53
CA ALA A 78 -6.76 -33.84 26.12
C ALA A 78 -5.90 -33.51 27.36
N ALA A 79 -5.16 -32.40 27.33
CA ALA A 79 -4.18 -32.05 28.35
C ALA A 79 -4.62 -30.86 29.22
N ASP A 80 -5.07 -29.78 28.59
CA ASP A 80 -5.44 -28.54 29.28
C ASP A 80 -6.79 -27.99 28.78
N PRO A 81 -7.49 -27.13 29.54
CA PRO A 81 -8.69 -26.46 29.08
C PRO A 81 -8.48 -25.71 27.76
N ARG A 82 -9.56 -25.55 26.98
CA ARG A 82 -9.51 -24.89 25.67
C ARG A 82 -10.77 -24.07 25.46
N ILE A 83 -10.65 -22.91 24.83
CA ILE A 83 -11.80 -22.16 24.32
C ILE A 83 -11.84 -22.34 22.81
N ASP A 84 -12.94 -22.91 22.31
CA ASP A 84 -13.24 -22.93 20.89
C ASP A 84 -14.20 -21.79 20.54
N ARG A 85 -14.19 -21.35 19.29
CA ARG A 85 -15.06 -20.27 18.84
C ARG A 85 -15.98 -20.72 17.72
N VAL A 86 -17.29 -20.59 17.94
CA VAL A 86 -18.31 -20.82 16.93
C VAL A 86 -18.50 -19.53 16.15
N VAL A 87 -18.38 -19.63 14.82
CA VAL A 87 -18.52 -18.51 13.89
C VAL A 87 -19.45 -18.88 12.76
N ILE A 88 -20.09 -17.88 12.17
CA ILE A 88 -20.79 -18.02 10.89
C ILE A 88 -20.02 -17.37 9.76
N ASP A 89 -20.15 -17.92 8.56
CA ASP A 89 -19.69 -17.29 7.35
C ASP A 89 -20.47 -16.01 7.04
N ARG A 90 -19.78 -14.91 6.73
CA ARG A 90 -20.43 -13.64 6.45
C ARG A 90 -21.34 -13.69 5.23
N ALA A 91 -20.99 -14.43 4.18
CA ALA A 91 -21.75 -14.42 2.95
C ALA A 91 -22.92 -15.42 2.99
N SER A 92 -22.69 -16.60 3.57
CA SER A 92 -23.65 -17.71 3.54
C SER A 92 -24.39 -17.97 4.85
N GLY A 93 -23.91 -17.43 5.98
CA GLY A 93 -24.43 -17.74 7.31
C GLY A 93 -24.12 -19.16 7.79
N SER A 94 -23.23 -19.88 7.09
CA SER A 94 -22.87 -21.25 7.42
C SER A 94 -22.05 -21.32 8.71
N VAL A 95 -22.45 -22.16 9.66
CA VAL A 95 -21.74 -22.34 10.93
C VAL A 95 -20.43 -23.11 10.77
N SER A 96 -19.40 -22.71 11.52
CA SER A 96 -18.12 -23.41 11.62
C SER A 96 -17.48 -23.18 12.99
N VAL A 97 -16.51 -24.03 13.35
CA VAL A 97 -15.77 -23.93 14.62
C VAL A 97 -14.32 -23.60 14.33
N VAL A 98 -13.79 -22.64 15.08
CA VAL A 98 -12.37 -22.34 15.15
C VAL A 98 -11.85 -22.99 16.42
N THR A 99 -11.06 -24.05 16.27
CA THR A 99 -10.45 -24.74 17.40
C THR A 99 -9.39 -23.84 18.04
N GLY A 100 -9.47 -23.68 19.35
CA GLY A 100 -8.48 -22.95 20.13
C GLY A 100 -7.19 -23.74 20.35
N ILE A 101 -6.39 -23.26 21.29
CA ILE A 101 -5.17 -23.92 21.75
C ILE A 101 -5.40 -24.32 23.22
N GLU A 102 -5.01 -25.54 23.57
CA GLU A 102 -5.04 -26.02 24.95
C GLU A 102 -4.03 -25.24 25.80
N ASP A 103 -4.50 -24.68 26.91
CA ASP A 103 -3.69 -23.89 27.84
C ASP A 103 -4.34 -23.90 29.24
N PRO A 104 -3.58 -23.93 30.34
CA PRO A 104 -4.13 -23.80 31.69
C PRO A 104 -4.99 -22.53 31.92
N ALA A 105 -4.76 -21.48 31.12
CA ALA A 105 -5.54 -20.25 31.06
C ALA A 105 -5.90 -19.93 29.60
N PRO A 106 -6.87 -20.66 29.01
CA PRO A 106 -7.13 -20.60 27.58
C PRO A 106 -7.66 -19.23 27.17
N SER A 107 -7.26 -18.78 25.98
CA SER A 107 -7.80 -17.59 25.35
C SER A 107 -8.57 -17.94 24.08
N PRO A 108 -9.64 -17.20 23.74
CA PRO A 108 -10.41 -17.49 22.54
C PRO A 108 -9.57 -17.30 21.26
N PRO A 109 -9.68 -18.17 20.25
CA PRO A 109 -8.97 -18.00 19.00
C PRO A 109 -9.43 -16.76 18.26
N ALA A 110 -8.53 -16.19 17.45
CA ALA A 110 -8.84 -15.04 16.62
C ALA A 110 -9.96 -15.36 15.60
N ILE A 111 -10.79 -14.36 15.29
CA ILE A 111 -11.88 -14.49 14.31
C ILE A 111 -11.25 -14.54 12.90
N PRO A 112 -11.46 -15.62 12.12
CA PRO A 112 -10.94 -15.68 10.76
C PRO A 112 -11.57 -14.61 9.86
N SER A 113 -10.84 -14.23 8.80
CA SER A 113 -11.38 -13.34 7.77
C SER A 113 -12.69 -13.86 7.20
N ALA A 114 -13.63 -12.95 6.91
CA ALA A 114 -14.96 -13.26 6.39
C ALA A 114 -15.87 -14.09 7.32
N LYS A 115 -15.55 -14.19 8.61
CA LYS A 115 -16.40 -14.81 9.64
C LYS A 115 -16.95 -13.77 10.63
N VAL A 116 -18.07 -14.09 11.27
CA VAL A 116 -18.66 -13.32 12.38
C VAL A 116 -18.68 -14.21 13.63
N PRO A 117 -18.25 -13.70 14.79
CA PRO A 117 -18.34 -14.45 16.05
C PRO A 117 -19.79 -14.66 16.46
N VAL A 118 -20.09 -15.85 17.00
CA VAL A 118 -21.41 -16.20 17.55
C VAL A 118 -21.30 -16.64 19.00
N ALA A 119 -20.40 -17.58 19.31
CA ALA A 119 -20.21 -18.08 20.66
C ALA A 119 -18.76 -18.47 20.93
N GLN A 120 -18.38 -18.40 22.19
CA GLN A 120 -17.23 -19.11 22.74
C GLN A 120 -17.72 -20.35 23.48
N VAL A 121 -16.97 -21.44 23.36
CA VAL A 121 -17.23 -22.71 24.04
C VAL A 121 -16.03 -23.02 24.92
N ALA A 122 -16.20 -22.91 26.23
CA ALA A 122 -15.17 -23.22 27.21
C ALA A 122 -15.21 -24.72 27.56
N LEU A 123 -14.15 -25.44 27.19
CA LEU A 123 -14.05 -26.88 27.37
C LEU A 123 -13.02 -27.21 28.44
N THR A 124 -13.33 -28.21 29.26
CA THR A 124 -12.37 -28.85 30.17
C THR A 124 -11.90 -30.17 29.58
N THR A 125 -10.85 -30.77 30.16
CA THR A 125 -10.41 -32.08 29.70
C THR A 125 -11.52 -33.12 29.91
N ALA A 126 -11.70 -33.98 28.91
CA ALA A 126 -12.74 -35.01 28.92
C ALA A 126 -14.20 -34.51 29.01
N THR A 127 -14.49 -33.26 28.61
CA THR A 127 -15.88 -32.83 28.33
C THR A 127 -16.55 -33.82 27.37
N THR A 128 -17.76 -34.27 27.69
CA THR A 128 -18.53 -35.23 26.87
C THR A 128 -19.83 -34.65 26.32
N GLU A 129 -20.26 -33.53 26.88
CA GLU A 129 -21.47 -32.80 26.48
C GLU A 129 -21.19 -31.30 26.66
N ILE A 130 -21.70 -30.48 25.75
CA ILE A 130 -21.67 -29.02 25.83
C ILE A 130 -23.05 -28.55 26.26
N THR A 131 -23.13 -27.92 27.42
CA THR A 131 -24.36 -27.33 27.95
C THR A 131 -24.34 -25.81 27.78
N ASN A 132 -25.45 -25.16 28.10
CA ASN A 132 -25.53 -23.70 28.11
C ASN A 132 -24.53 -23.04 29.08
N ALA A 133 -23.98 -23.76 30.06
CA ALA A 133 -22.97 -23.23 30.98
C ALA A 133 -21.60 -23.04 30.31
N GLU A 134 -21.27 -23.84 29.30
CA GLU A 134 -20.01 -23.75 28.56
C GLU A 134 -20.08 -22.76 27.39
N ILE A 135 -21.28 -22.34 27.00
CA ILE A 135 -21.54 -21.44 25.87
C ILE A 135 -21.62 -19.99 26.36
N THR A 136 -20.72 -19.15 25.89
CA THR A 136 -20.83 -17.70 26.03
C THR A 136 -21.23 -17.09 24.69
N ASP A 137 -22.43 -16.49 24.63
CA ASP A 137 -22.89 -15.74 23.47
C ASP A 137 -22.02 -14.48 23.28
N GLU A 138 -21.42 -14.35 22.10
CA GLU A 138 -20.60 -13.21 21.69
C GLU A 138 -21.05 -12.61 20.37
N ARG A 139 -22.32 -12.82 20.00
CA ARG A 139 -22.89 -12.30 18.76
C ARG A 139 -22.65 -10.81 18.62
N ASP A 140 -21.91 -10.45 17.58
CA ASP A 140 -21.68 -9.07 17.20
C ASP A 140 -22.83 -8.58 16.32
N PHE A 141 -23.86 -7.99 16.92
CA PHE A 141 -25.03 -7.46 16.18
C PHE A 141 -24.71 -6.34 15.19
N THR A 142 -23.49 -5.78 15.18
CA THR A 142 -23.08 -4.84 14.12
C THR A 142 -22.74 -5.57 12.81
N ASN A 143 -22.33 -6.83 12.90
CA ASN A 143 -21.89 -7.66 11.77
C ASN A 143 -22.76 -8.91 11.56
N LEU A 144 -23.56 -9.32 12.54
CA LEU A 144 -24.38 -10.52 12.49
C LEU A 144 -25.53 -10.35 11.49
N GLY A 145 -25.61 -11.26 10.53
CA GLY A 145 -26.58 -11.17 9.44
C GLY A 145 -26.29 -10.06 8.42
N THR A 146 -25.17 -9.32 8.55
CA THR A 146 -24.69 -8.45 7.49
C THR A 146 -23.80 -9.28 6.56
N GLY A 147 -24.30 -9.53 5.36
CA GLY A 147 -23.57 -10.14 4.27
C GLY A 147 -22.29 -9.38 3.95
N SER A 148 -21.39 -9.98 3.18
CA SER A 148 -20.10 -9.37 2.83
C SER A 148 -20.22 -7.95 2.22
N GLY A 149 -21.39 -7.56 1.70
CA GLY A 149 -21.69 -6.20 1.22
C GLY A 149 -22.46 -5.29 2.18
N ALA A 150 -23.00 -5.77 3.31
CA ALA A 150 -23.85 -4.98 4.20
C ALA A 150 -23.10 -4.28 5.35
N ASN A 151 -21.86 -4.68 5.64
CA ASN A 151 -20.96 -3.87 6.48
C ASN A 151 -20.31 -2.76 5.66
N GLN A 152 -21.15 -1.93 5.03
CA GLN A 152 -20.82 -0.54 4.75
C GLN A 152 -21.17 0.31 5.97
N VAL A 153 -20.69 -0.07 7.15
CA VAL A 153 -20.13 0.99 7.98
C VAL A 153 -19.01 1.54 7.10
N PRO A 154 -19.00 2.82 6.70
CA PRO A 154 -17.79 3.42 6.20
C PRO A 154 -16.82 3.45 7.40
N THR A 155 -16.27 2.28 7.74
CA THR A 155 -14.87 2.23 8.11
C THR A 155 -14.17 2.99 7.00
N ASN A 156 -13.11 3.71 7.29
CA ASN A 156 -12.39 4.51 6.29
C ASN A 156 -11.89 3.74 5.04
N ALA A 157 -12.41 2.57 4.68
CA ALA A 157 -12.28 1.88 3.40
C ALA A 157 -12.62 2.74 2.17
N ASP A 158 -13.42 3.81 2.29
CA ASP A 158 -13.61 4.80 1.21
C ASP A 158 -12.55 5.92 1.21
N VAL A 159 -11.68 5.99 2.22
CA VAL A 159 -10.37 6.63 2.05
C VAL A 159 -9.55 5.62 1.28
N ALA A 160 -9.64 5.64 -0.05
CA ALA A 160 -8.87 4.82 -0.99
C ALA A 160 -7.56 4.30 -0.35
N THR A 161 -7.64 3.13 0.27
CA THR A 161 -6.48 2.60 1.01
C THR A 161 -5.54 2.10 -0.05
N PHE A 162 -4.34 2.69 -0.10
CA PHE A 162 -3.35 2.28 -1.08
C PHE A 162 -3.00 0.82 -0.84
N ALA A 163 -2.94 0.03 -1.92
CA ALA A 163 -2.55 -1.37 -1.83
C ALA A 163 -1.18 -1.50 -1.15
N SER A 164 -0.99 -2.57 -0.37
CA SER A 164 0.30 -2.84 0.28
C SER A 164 1.43 -2.84 -0.75
N GLY A 165 2.56 -2.20 -0.41
CA GLY A 165 3.69 -2.01 -1.32
C GLY A 165 3.61 -0.73 -2.16
N THR A 166 2.49 0.00 -2.15
CA THR A 166 2.43 1.35 -2.73
C THR A 166 3.48 2.25 -2.08
N ARG A 167 4.15 3.10 -2.88
CA ARG A 167 5.11 4.10 -2.40
C ARG A 167 4.54 5.50 -2.64
N MET A 168 4.76 6.42 -1.70
CA MET A 168 4.25 7.78 -1.74
C MET A 168 5.28 8.79 -1.24
N LEU A 169 5.13 10.05 -1.67
CA LEU A 169 5.96 11.16 -1.22
C LEU A 169 5.38 11.78 0.06
N PHE A 170 6.28 12.09 0.99
CA PHE A 170 5.96 12.57 2.33
C PHE A 170 6.93 13.68 2.70
N GLN A 171 6.43 14.77 3.29
CA GLN A 171 7.24 15.94 3.67
C GLN A 171 7.47 15.98 5.19
N GLN A 172 8.00 14.89 5.76
CA GLN A 172 8.33 14.79 7.19
C GLN A 172 9.48 13.81 7.44
N THR A 173 10.10 13.86 8.63
CA THR A 173 11.30 13.05 8.95
C THR A 173 10.99 11.55 9.14
N SER A 174 9.88 11.24 9.83
CA SER A 174 9.45 9.87 10.13
C SER A 174 8.28 9.47 9.24
N ALA A 175 8.23 8.20 8.81
CA ALA A 175 7.09 7.71 8.05
C ALA A 175 5.81 7.77 8.91
N PRO A 176 4.64 8.13 8.33
CA PRO A 176 3.37 8.06 9.05
C PRO A 176 3.09 6.64 9.55
N THR A 177 2.28 6.51 10.59
CA THR A 177 1.79 5.20 11.05
C THR A 177 1.21 4.40 9.89
N GLY A 178 1.59 3.13 9.78
CA GLY A 178 1.19 2.25 8.67
C GLY A 178 2.07 2.33 7.42
N TRP A 179 3.05 3.24 7.37
CA TRP A 179 4.03 3.35 6.29
C TRP A 179 5.44 3.05 6.77
N THR A 180 6.25 2.43 5.91
CA THR A 180 7.66 2.17 6.18
C THR A 180 8.54 3.12 5.37
N LYS A 181 9.48 3.81 6.04
CA LYS A 181 10.45 4.69 5.36
C LYS A 181 11.35 3.88 4.43
N GLN A 182 11.32 4.17 3.14
CA GLN A 182 12.26 3.61 2.17
C GLN A 182 13.60 4.33 2.26
N THR A 183 14.69 3.60 2.52
CA THR A 183 16.05 4.16 2.69
C THR A 183 17.00 3.83 1.55
N ALA A 184 16.66 2.86 0.69
CA ALA A 184 17.48 2.44 -0.45
C ALA A 184 17.55 3.51 -1.57
N ASP A 185 16.52 4.37 -1.64
CA ASP A 185 16.40 5.44 -2.64
C ASP A 185 16.74 6.80 -2.02
N ASN A 186 17.95 6.89 -1.46
CA ASN A 186 18.46 8.10 -0.82
C ASN A 186 19.36 8.90 -1.77
N ASP A 187 19.25 10.23 -1.75
CA ASP A 187 20.07 11.15 -2.53
C ASP A 187 20.00 10.91 -4.05
N LYS A 188 18.78 10.66 -4.56
CA LYS A 188 18.46 10.44 -5.98
C LYS A 188 17.38 11.42 -6.46
N ALA A 189 17.30 11.66 -7.76
CA ALA A 189 16.19 12.38 -8.38
C ALA A 189 15.00 11.45 -8.68
N LEU A 190 13.81 12.03 -8.84
CA LEU A 190 12.66 11.34 -9.44
C LEU A 190 12.65 11.61 -10.94
N ARG A 191 12.50 10.56 -11.76
CA ARG A 191 12.34 10.67 -13.21
C ARG A 191 10.98 10.15 -13.62
N ILE A 192 10.21 10.95 -14.33
CA ILE A 192 8.89 10.54 -14.81
C ILE A 192 9.05 9.70 -16.08
N VAL A 193 8.45 8.50 -16.10
CA VAL A 193 8.44 7.59 -17.24
C VAL A 193 7.02 7.08 -17.52
N SER A 194 6.78 6.57 -18.73
CA SER A 194 5.53 5.88 -19.10
C SER A 194 5.68 4.36 -19.17
N GLY A 195 6.91 3.85 -19.16
CA GLY A 195 7.23 2.42 -19.17
C GLY A 195 7.36 1.83 -17.78
N ALA A 196 7.98 0.65 -17.69
CA ALA A 196 8.31 0.03 -16.41
C ALA A 196 9.24 0.93 -15.59
N ALA A 197 8.86 1.23 -14.35
CA ALA A 197 9.68 2.02 -13.45
C ALA A 197 10.93 1.23 -13.02
N GLY A 198 12.10 1.83 -13.19
CA GLY A 198 13.38 1.32 -12.68
C GLY A 198 14.18 2.37 -11.91
N SER A 199 15.49 2.17 -11.88
CA SER A 199 16.44 3.14 -11.34
C SER A 199 17.74 3.07 -12.15
N GLY A 200 18.56 4.12 -12.09
CA GLY A 200 19.80 4.19 -12.83
C GLY A 200 20.65 5.40 -12.45
N GLY A 201 21.71 5.64 -13.23
CA GLY A 201 22.72 6.68 -12.97
C GLY A 201 23.77 6.26 -11.94
N ALA A 202 24.88 7.00 -11.86
CA ALA A 202 26.00 6.65 -10.98
C ALA A 202 26.30 7.68 -9.89
N THR A 203 25.96 8.96 -10.10
CA THR A 203 26.36 10.07 -9.23
C THR A 203 25.17 10.60 -8.42
N ALA A 204 25.32 10.69 -7.10
CA ALA A 204 24.24 11.10 -6.20
C ALA A 204 23.77 12.56 -6.44
N PHE A 205 22.51 12.85 -6.10
CA PHE A 205 21.87 14.15 -6.34
C PHE A 205 22.65 15.31 -5.74
N SER A 206 23.06 15.20 -4.48
CA SER A 206 23.85 16.22 -3.79
C SER A 206 25.22 16.48 -4.43
N ALA A 207 25.83 15.47 -5.08
CA ALA A 207 27.07 15.64 -5.83
C ALA A 207 26.81 16.26 -7.22
N VAL A 208 25.72 15.87 -7.88
CA VAL A 208 25.30 16.47 -9.16
C VAL A 208 24.72 17.88 -8.98
N PHE A 209 24.23 18.30 -7.82
CA PHE A 209 23.72 19.67 -7.64
C PHE A 209 24.40 20.43 -6.49
N GLY A 210 25.53 19.93 -5.99
CA GLY A 210 26.38 20.60 -5.02
C GLY A 210 27.11 21.82 -5.60
N ALA A 211 27.88 22.51 -4.77
CA ALA A 211 28.55 23.75 -5.13
C ALA A 211 29.62 23.54 -6.24
N GLY A 212 29.30 24.01 -7.44
CA GLY A 212 30.22 24.11 -8.58
C GLY A 212 30.37 22.83 -9.40
N LYS A 213 30.25 22.97 -10.74
CA LYS A 213 30.67 21.95 -11.70
C LYS A 213 31.75 22.50 -12.59
N THR A 214 32.80 21.72 -12.76
CA THR A 214 33.76 21.94 -13.82
C THR A 214 33.25 21.25 -15.07
N THR A 215 33.34 21.93 -16.21
CA THR A 215 33.23 21.26 -17.50
C THR A 215 34.48 20.42 -17.74
N GLY A 216 34.39 19.46 -18.67
CA GLY A 216 35.57 18.74 -19.14
C GLY A 216 36.66 19.70 -19.62
N ALA A 217 37.91 19.42 -19.27
CA ALA A 217 39.05 20.20 -19.76
C ALA A 217 39.19 20.01 -21.28
N HIS A 218 39.31 21.11 -22.01
CA HIS A 218 39.62 21.12 -23.44
C HIS A 218 40.95 21.84 -23.68
N THR A 219 41.80 21.25 -24.52
CA THR A 219 43.05 21.89 -24.95
C THR A 219 42.90 22.28 -26.40
N LEU A 220 43.04 23.57 -26.70
CA LEU A 220 42.89 24.09 -28.06
C LEU A 220 43.95 23.53 -29.01
N THR A 221 43.50 23.16 -30.20
CA THR A 221 44.31 22.78 -31.36
C THR A 221 44.58 23.98 -32.27
N THR A 222 45.58 23.86 -33.14
CA THR A 222 45.87 24.90 -34.15
C THR A 222 44.68 25.15 -35.09
N SER A 223 43.83 24.16 -35.36
CA SER A 223 42.63 24.39 -36.18
C SER A 223 41.55 25.21 -35.48
N GLU A 224 41.48 25.15 -34.14
CA GLU A 224 40.44 25.82 -33.34
C GLU A 224 40.78 27.27 -33.00
N ILE A 225 42.06 27.67 -33.11
CA ILE A 225 42.44 29.08 -32.98
C ILE A 225 42.12 29.85 -34.26
N ALA A 226 41.83 31.14 -34.09
CA ALA A 226 41.57 32.03 -35.21
C ALA A 226 42.78 32.12 -36.16
N SER A 227 42.51 32.02 -37.47
CA SER A 227 43.54 32.20 -38.49
C SER A 227 44.09 33.63 -38.45
N HIS A 228 45.39 33.77 -38.25
CA HIS A 228 46.06 35.07 -38.23
C HIS A 228 47.44 35.01 -38.90
N SER A 229 47.90 36.16 -39.38
CA SER A 229 49.22 36.39 -39.95
C SER A 229 49.88 37.60 -39.29
N HIS A 230 51.19 37.76 -39.50
CA HIS A 230 51.96 38.89 -39.02
C HIS A 230 52.55 39.67 -40.19
N ASN A 231 52.74 40.97 -40.01
CA ASN A 231 53.52 41.79 -40.93
C ASN A 231 54.92 41.95 -40.34
N GLN A 232 55.94 41.54 -41.08
CA GLN A 232 57.34 41.71 -40.70
C GLN A 232 58.03 42.65 -41.70
N ARG A 233 58.98 43.43 -41.20
CA ARG A 233 59.87 44.20 -42.08
C ARG A 233 60.98 43.26 -42.52
N GLY A 234 60.98 42.89 -43.79
CA GLY A 234 62.05 42.07 -44.37
C GLY A 234 63.37 42.83 -44.33
N TYR A 235 64.41 42.22 -43.75
CA TYR A 235 65.79 42.64 -43.98
C TYR A 235 66.30 41.89 -45.20
N ALA A 236 66.36 42.55 -46.35
CA ALA A 236 67.09 42.01 -47.49
C ALA A 236 68.58 42.03 -47.16
N THR A 237 69.19 40.86 -46.88
CA THR A 237 70.64 40.78 -47.01
C THR A 237 70.97 40.83 -48.50
N PRO A 238 71.89 41.72 -48.95
CA PRO A 238 72.28 41.76 -50.35
C PRO A 238 72.81 40.38 -50.73
N ALA A 239 72.15 39.73 -51.68
CA ALA A 239 72.65 38.52 -52.31
C ALA A 239 73.87 38.88 -53.17
N ASN A 240 75.04 39.09 -52.53
CA ASN A 240 76.39 38.72 -52.96
C ASN A 240 77.46 39.44 -52.09
N ALA A 241 78.00 38.71 -51.10
CA ALA A 241 79.43 38.64 -50.73
C ALA A 241 79.61 38.22 -49.26
N GLY A 242 79.68 36.90 -49.01
CA GLY A 242 80.56 36.28 -48.01
C GLY A 242 80.70 36.89 -46.60
N GLY A 243 79.62 37.35 -45.96
CA GLY A 243 79.72 37.89 -44.60
C GLY A 243 78.45 37.65 -43.79
N VAL A 244 78.56 36.83 -42.74
CA VAL A 244 77.53 36.74 -41.69
C VAL A 244 77.49 38.11 -41.00
N ALA A 245 76.41 38.86 -41.16
CA ALA A 245 76.21 40.09 -40.41
C ALA A 245 75.92 39.72 -38.94
N PRO A 246 76.74 40.15 -37.96
CA PRO A 246 76.46 39.91 -36.56
C PRO A 246 75.27 40.79 -36.11
N TRP A 247 74.47 40.25 -35.20
CA TRP A 247 73.40 40.97 -34.52
C TRP A 247 73.88 42.35 -34.04
N GLY A 248 73.31 43.44 -34.59
CA GLY A 248 73.52 44.79 -34.06
C GLY A 248 73.77 45.95 -35.04
N GLN A 249 73.64 45.80 -36.36
CA GLN A 249 73.69 46.95 -37.28
C GLN A 249 72.33 47.23 -37.93
N GLU A 250 71.63 48.21 -37.35
CA GLU A 250 70.42 48.81 -37.91
C GLU A 250 70.80 49.72 -39.07
N ASN A 251 70.59 49.26 -40.30
CA ASN A 251 70.65 50.10 -41.49
C ASN A 251 69.22 50.28 -42.03
N PRO A 252 68.58 51.46 -41.85
CA PRO A 252 67.19 51.66 -42.24
C PRO A 252 67.10 51.79 -43.77
N ILE A 253 66.86 50.67 -44.45
CA ILE A 253 66.38 50.71 -45.82
C ILE A 253 64.96 51.29 -45.78
N ASN A 254 64.73 52.42 -46.45
CA ASN A 254 63.44 53.12 -46.51
C ASN A 254 62.44 52.42 -47.46
N ASP A 255 62.39 51.09 -47.41
CA ASP A 255 61.39 50.30 -48.11
C ASP A 255 60.17 50.21 -47.20
N ASN A 256 59.13 50.97 -47.53
CA ASN A 256 57.84 50.93 -46.84
C ASN A 256 57.05 49.64 -47.10
N ASN A 257 57.68 48.59 -47.61
CA ASN A 257 57.01 47.35 -47.97
C ASN A 257 57.02 46.38 -46.78
N LEU A 258 55.84 45.98 -46.32
CA LEU A 258 55.66 45.00 -45.24
C LEU A 258 55.48 43.61 -45.85
N ASP A 259 56.33 42.65 -45.48
CA ASP A 259 56.14 41.25 -45.87
C ASP A 259 55.17 40.59 -44.89
N THR A 260 54.05 40.05 -45.40
CA THR A 260 53.06 39.34 -44.57
C THR A 260 53.39 37.85 -44.51
N THR A 261 53.43 37.27 -43.31
CA THR A 261 53.61 35.82 -43.12
C THR A 261 52.42 35.03 -43.67
N GLY A 262 52.58 33.72 -43.86
CA GLY A 262 51.42 32.84 -44.05
C GLY A 262 50.49 32.88 -42.84
N SER A 263 49.18 32.72 -43.06
CA SER A 263 48.21 32.59 -41.97
C SER A 263 48.22 31.17 -41.42
N THR A 264 48.21 31.03 -40.09
CA THR A 264 48.02 29.75 -39.41
C THR A 264 46.82 29.86 -38.47
N GLY A 265 46.05 28.79 -38.37
CA GLY A 265 44.75 28.77 -37.68
C GLY A 265 43.62 28.46 -38.64
N GLY A 266 42.52 27.91 -38.12
CA GLY A 266 41.36 27.50 -38.91
C GLY A 266 40.03 28.09 -38.42
N GLY A 267 39.97 28.59 -37.19
CA GLY A 267 38.73 29.08 -36.57
C GLY A 267 37.67 28.00 -36.34
N GLY A 268 38.06 26.74 -36.21
CA GLY A 268 37.14 25.62 -35.96
C GLY A 268 36.45 25.71 -34.59
N SER A 269 35.21 25.23 -34.51
CA SER A 269 34.46 25.15 -33.25
C SER A 269 35.06 24.11 -32.30
N HIS A 270 34.95 24.35 -31.00
CA HIS A 270 35.20 23.36 -29.95
C HIS A 270 34.08 23.35 -28.93
N ASP A 271 33.95 22.24 -28.22
CA ASP A 271 32.88 22.02 -27.23
C ASP A 271 33.46 21.58 -25.87
N HIS A 272 32.72 21.89 -24.82
CA HIS A 272 32.95 21.40 -23.48
C HIS A 272 31.89 20.37 -23.10
N THR A 273 32.29 19.24 -22.54
CA THR A 273 31.34 18.23 -22.04
C THR A 273 30.95 18.52 -20.59
N LEU A 274 29.66 18.44 -20.30
CA LEU A 274 29.11 18.39 -18.94
C LEU A 274 28.41 17.05 -18.74
N SER A 275 28.91 16.23 -17.80
CA SER A 275 28.26 14.96 -17.45
C SER A 275 27.44 15.14 -16.17
N LEU A 276 26.16 14.81 -16.25
CA LEU A 276 25.20 14.86 -15.14
C LEU A 276 24.60 13.46 -14.95
N ASP A 277 25.44 12.43 -14.87
CA ASP A 277 25.04 11.01 -14.66
C ASP A 277 24.39 10.80 -13.29
N LEU A 278 23.25 11.45 -13.11
CA LEU A 278 22.48 11.63 -11.90
C LEU A 278 21.77 10.35 -11.57
N GLN A 279 21.93 9.88 -10.34
CA GLN A 279 21.13 8.78 -9.84
C GLN A 279 19.66 9.17 -9.79
N TYR A 280 18.80 8.29 -10.30
CA TYR A 280 17.36 8.50 -10.33
C TYR A 280 16.58 7.24 -9.96
N VAL A 281 15.33 7.47 -9.54
CA VAL A 281 14.27 6.46 -9.44
C VAL A 281 13.13 6.88 -10.33
N ASP A 282 12.62 5.94 -11.11
CA ASP A 282 11.51 6.21 -11.99
C ASP A 282 10.17 6.25 -11.24
N VAL A 283 9.30 7.14 -11.69
CA VAL A 283 7.90 7.25 -11.27
C VAL A 283 7.01 7.32 -12.50
N ILE A 284 5.78 6.85 -12.38
CA ILE A 284 4.76 6.97 -13.43
C ILE A 284 3.68 7.97 -12.99
N ILE A 285 3.04 8.61 -13.96
CA ILE A 285 1.81 9.39 -13.73
C ILE A 285 0.63 8.48 -14.06
N ALA A 286 -0.29 8.32 -13.10
CA ALA A 286 -1.54 7.60 -13.30
C ALA A 286 -2.72 8.57 -13.13
N SER A 287 -3.71 8.46 -14.00
CA SER A 287 -5.03 9.06 -13.80
C SER A 287 -5.95 8.04 -13.14
N LYS A 288 -6.79 8.52 -12.22
CA LYS A 288 -7.91 7.73 -11.71
C LYS A 288 -9.04 7.81 -12.74
N ASP A 289 -9.62 6.68 -13.09
CA ASP A 289 -10.81 6.59 -13.95
C ASP A 289 -12.08 7.08 -13.22
#